data_AF-A0A7H0H171-F1
#
_entry.id   AF-A0A7H0H171-F1
#
_cell.length_a   1.000
_cell.length_b   1.000
_cell.length_c   1.000
_cell.angle_alpha   90.00
_cell.angle_beta   90.00
_cell.angle_gamma   90.00
#
_symmetry.space_group_name_H-M   'P 1'
#
loop_
_entity.id
_entity.type
_entity.pdbx_description
1 polymer ?
#
loop_
_entity_poly.entity_id
_entity_poly.type
_entity_poly.pdbx_seq_one_letter_code
_entity_poly.pdbx_strand_id
1 'polypeptide(L)'
;MKVPLPYGRLLHFCGLLALLSGCGQKDPDPVPPTGIAGTVTVRNQLGTGLPKGGVTVTVFPTSPLLTAKTNEAGAFALGSVPAGTYTLVFSRPGLSTFVLRGVAHPQSNGLTRLPETYALLQEPELRATSLRATNSPAGAGGLPFVTFATGRTSPQPTSNGSYVLYFSTTPDVSFLTATSAIILVSSASSATTTHSSTWSLDRAELARYGFTPASGTTGYAVAYGMQGMTPYTDLATGQKVHWPHPNLTPSPVVSFTMP
;
A
#
# COMPACT_ATOMS: atom_id res chain seq x y z
N MET A 1 74.13 -51.09 -15.74
CA MET A 1 73.86 -50.15 -16.86
C MET A 1 73.64 -48.76 -16.25
N LYS A 2 74.63 -47.85 -16.34
CA LYS A 2 74.64 -46.61 -17.16
C LYS A 2 73.44 -45.67 -16.85
N VAL A 3 73.52 -44.70 -15.91
CA VAL A 3 74.03 -43.29 -15.98
C VAL A 3 73.10 -42.35 -16.82
N PRO A 4 72.85 -41.05 -16.53
CA PRO A 4 72.50 -40.28 -15.31
C PRO A 4 71.25 -39.33 -15.53
N LEU A 5 70.92 -38.44 -14.57
CA LEU A 5 69.94 -37.33 -14.66
C LEU A 5 70.30 -36.28 -15.74
N PRO A 6 69.32 -35.50 -16.27
CA PRO A 6 69.40 -34.05 -16.01
C PRO A 6 68.06 -33.29 -15.87
N TYR A 7 68.21 -32.14 -15.22
CA TYR A 7 67.29 -31.02 -15.04
C TYR A 7 66.72 -30.47 -16.36
N GLY A 8 65.42 -30.16 -16.38
CA GLY A 8 64.77 -29.42 -17.46
C GLY A 8 63.67 -28.51 -16.91
N ARG A 9 63.95 -27.21 -16.88
CA ARG A 9 63.10 -26.13 -16.39
C ARG A 9 61.75 -26.08 -17.14
N LEU A 10 60.64 -25.99 -16.41
CA LEU A 10 59.44 -25.32 -16.90
C LEU A 10 58.89 -24.42 -15.79
N LEU A 11 59.25 -23.14 -15.86
CA LEU A 11 58.39 -22.07 -15.34
C LEU A 11 57.01 -22.25 -16.01
N HIS A 12 55.92 -22.00 -15.30
CA HIS A 12 54.81 -21.15 -15.77
C HIS A 12 53.78 -20.96 -14.64
N PHE A 13 53.83 -19.75 -14.07
CA PHE A 13 52.65 -18.94 -13.77
C PHE A 13 51.52 -19.59 -12.96
N CYS A 14 51.73 -19.76 -11.65
CA CYS A 14 50.60 -19.91 -10.71
C CYS A 14 49.98 -18.52 -10.50
N GLY A 15 49.12 -18.14 -11.46
CA GLY A 15 48.37 -16.89 -11.47
C GLY A 15 47.45 -16.84 -10.27
N LEU A 16 47.82 -16.00 -9.31
CA LEU A 16 47.02 -15.55 -8.18
C LEU A 16 45.80 -14.78 -8.72
N LEU A 17 44.74 -15.48 -9.10
CA LEU A 17 43.47 -14.85 -9.48
C LEU A 17 42.72 -14.48 -8.20
N ALA A 18 43.13 -13.36 -7.59
CA ALA A 18 42.34 -12.66 -6.60
C ALA A 18 41.05 -12.19 -7.28
N LEU A 19 39.96 -12.96 -7.09
CA LEU A 19 38.61 -12.51 -7.41
C LEU A 19 38.32 -11.30 -6.53
N LEU A 20 38.55 -10.12 -7.09
CA LEU A 20 38.00 -8.86 -6.61
C LEU A 20 36.47 -8.97 -6.73
N SER A 21 35.84 -9.53 -5.70
CA SER A 21 34.43 -9.30 -5.39
C SER A 21 34.26 -7.83 -5.01
N GLY A 22 34.35 -6.96 -6.02
CA GLY A 22 33.92 -5.58 -5.94
C GLY A 22 32.41 -5.58 -5.84
N CYS A 23 31.90 -5.70 -4.61
CA CYS A 23 30.58 -5.17 -4.29
C CYS A 23 30.64 -3.68 -4.63
N GLY A 24 30.19 -3.31 -5.83
CA GLY A 24 29.98 -1.93 -6.22
C GLY A 24 28.92 -1.36 -5.29
N GLN A 25 29.36 -0.84 -4.15
CA GLN A 25 28.56 0.04 -3.32
C GLN A 25 28.31 1.26 -4.20
N LYS A 26 27.15 1.27 -4.85
CA LYS A 26 26.68 2.46 -5.54
C LYS A 26 26.60 3.54 -4.47
N ASP A 27 27.35 4.62 -4.66
CA ASP A 27 27.32 5.74 -3.73
C ASP A 27 25.86 6.14 -3.47
N PRO A 28 25.47 6.39 -2.21
CA PRO A 28 24.12 6.81 -1.91
C PRO A 28 23.82 8.09 -2.70
N ASP A 29 22.66 8.12 -3.37
CA ASP A 29 22.23 9.30 -4.11
C ASP A 29 22.32 10.54 -3.20
N PRO A 30 22.85 11.68 -3.70
CA PRO A 30 23.02 12.87 -2.90
C PRO A 30 21.67 13.29 -2.28
N VAL A 31 21.66 13.43 -0.95
CA VAL A 31 20.46 13.89 -0.24
C VAL A 31 20.29 15.39 -0.49
N PRO A 32 19.13 15.85 -0.99
CA PRO A 32 18.84 17.26 -1.16
C PRO A 32 18.95 18.03 0.17
N PRO A 33 19.39 19.30 0.14
CA PRO A 33 19.48 20.12 1.34
C PRO A 33 18.10 20.46 1.95
N THR A 34 17.04 20.45 1.14
CA THR A 34 15.67 20.76 1.56
C THR A 34 14.68 19.75 1.00
N GLY A 35 13.51 19.61 1.65
CA GLY A 35 12.38 18.83 1.16
C GLY A 35 12.00 17.67 2.08
N ILE A 36 11.61 16.52 1.52
CA ILE A 36 11.10 15.37 2.30
C ILE A 36 11.89 14.11 1.98
N ALA A 37 12.41 13.42 3.00
CA ALA A 37 13.12 12.15 2.86
C ALA A 37 12.55 11.07 3.76
N GLY A 38 12.69 9.82 3.32
CA GLY A 38 12.23 8.66 4.08
C GLY A 38 12.76 7.35 3.51
N THR A 39 12.24 6.25 4.03
CA THR A 39 12.58 4.90 3.59
C THR A 39 11.34 4.05 3.40
N VAL A 40 11.43 3.06 2.52
CA VAL A 40 10.40 2.05 2.32
C VAL A 40 10.97 0.64 2.48
N THR A 41 10.08 -0.28 2.87
CA THR A 41 10.31 -1.72 2.74
C THR A 41 9.27 -2.30 1.79
N VAL A 42 9.65 -3.34 1.05
CA VAL A 42 8.73 -4.07 0.18
C VAL A 42 8.75 -5.54 0.54
N ARG A 43 7.57 -6.16 0.63
CA ARG A 43 7.44 -7.58 0.95
C ARG A 43 6.37 -8.26 0.10
N ASN A 44 6.46 -9.57 -0.06
CA ASN A 44 5.34 -10.36 -0.59
C ASN A 44 4.30 -10.66 0.50
N GLN A 45 3.22 -11.35 0.13
CA GLN A 45 2.14 -11.73 1.04
C GLN A 45 2.57 -12.71 2.16
N LEU A 46 3.71 -13.38 2.00
CA LEU A 46 4.32 -14.28 2.99
C LEU A 46 5.32 -13.55 3.90
N GLY A 47 5.45 -12.22 3.78
CA GLY A 47 6.39 -11.41 4.55
C GLY A 47 7.84 -11.48 4.08
N THR A 48 8.13 -12.17 2.97
CA THR A 48 9.47 -12.22 2.36
C THR A 48 9.82 -10.86 1.76
N GLY A 49 11.03 -10.37 2.03
CA GLY A 49 11.52 -9.11 1.45
C GLY A 49 11.63 -9.17 -0.07
N LEU A 50 11.22 -8.09 -0.73
CA LEU A 50 11.37 -7.87 -2.17
C LEU A 50 12.31 -6.68 -2.44
N PRO A 51 12.82 -6.50 -3.67
CA PRO A 51 13.62 -5.33 -4.02
C PRO A 51 12.92 -4.02 -3.63
N LYS A 52 13.64 -3.12 -2.96
CA LYS A 52 13.08 -1.87 -2.41
C LYS A 52 13.15 -0.69 -3.37
N GLY A 53 14.07 -0.74 -4.33
CA GLY A 53 14.31 0.33 -5.29
C GLY A 53 13.23 0.46 -6.37
N GLY A 54 13.09 1.67 -6.91
CA GLY A 54 12.13 1.98 -7.98
C GLY A 54 10.68 2.16 -7.50
N VAL A 55 10.43 2.30 -6.20
CA VAL A 55 9.13 2.78 -5.71
C VAL A 55 9.06 4.28 -5.98
N THR A 56 8.06 4.72 -6.73
CA THR A 56 7.80 6.13 -6.99
C THR A 56 7.07 6.72 -5.79
N VAL A 57 7.58 7.83 -5.27
CA VAL A 57 6.96 8.64 -4.22
C VAL A 57 6.50 9.94 -4.86
N THR A 58 5.21 10.23 -4.79
CA THR A 58 4.58 11.42 -5.40
C THR A 58 4.01 12.33 -4.32
N VAL A 59 4.23 13.64 -4.44
CA VAL A 59 3.76 14.65 -3.48
C VAL A 59 2.49 15.34 -3.99
N PHE A 60 1.41 15.28 -3.21
CA PHE A 60 0.17 15.99 -3.50
C PHE A 60 -0.24 16.94 -2.37
N PRO A 61 -0.84 18.09 -2.70
CA PRO A 61 -0.89 18.70 -4.02
C PRO A 61 0.43 19.46 -4.32
N THR A 62 1.02 19.25 -5.50
CA THR A 62 2.15 20.06 -5.99
C THR A 62 1.98 20.38 -7.48
N SER A 63 2.44 21.56 -7.91
CA SER A 63 2.49 21.98 -9.31
C SER A 63 3.81 22.73 -9.57
N PRO A 64 4.73 22.20 -10.39
CA PRO A 64 4.67 20.90 -11.06
C PRO A 64 4.64 19.73 -10.06
N LEU A 65 4.21 18.56 -10.54
CA LEU A 65 4.14 17.35 -9.71
C LEU A 65 5.55 16.92 -9.29
N LEU A 66 5.81 16.88 -7.98
CA LEU A 66 7.09 16.41 -7.44
C LEU A 66 7.06 14.89 -7.25
N THR A 67 8.10 14.23 -7.77
CA THR A 67 8.29 12.78 -7.64
C THR A 67 9.73 12.41 -7.33
N ALA A 68 9.94 11.29 -6.65
CA ALA A 68 11.24 10.67 -6.45
C ALA A 68 11.12 9.14 -6.58
N LYS A 69 12.21 8.45 -6.87
CA LYS A 69 12.26 6.99 -6.82
C LYS A 69 13.15 6.53 -5.67
N THR A 70 12.78 5.43 -5.04
CA THR A 70 13.63 4.81 -4.03
C THR A 70 14.86 4.15 -4.65
N ASN A 71 15.99 4.20 -3.96
CA ASN A 71 17.18 3.44 -4.31
C ASN A 71 17.12 1.99 -3.80
N GLU A 72 18.19 1.21 -4.00
CA GLU A 72 18.24 -0.21 -3.60
C GLU A 72 18.08 -0.44 -2.08
N ALA A 73 18.48 0.54 -1.27
CA ALA A 73 18.26 0.52 0.18
C ALA A 73 16.81 0.86 0.58
N GLY A 74 15.99 1.32 -0.37
CA GLY A 74 14.62 1.79 -0.15
C GLY A 74 14.55 3.26 0.27
N ALA A 75 15.66 4.00 0.25
CA ALA A 75 15.67 5.42 0.60
C ALA A 75 15.20 6.28 -0.57
N PHE A 76 14.46 7.34 -0.27
CA PHE A 76 14.10 8.38 -1.23
C PHE A 76 14.31 9.76 -0.60
N ALA A 77 14.51 10.76 -1.46
CA ALA A 77 14.44 12.15 -1.08
C ALA A 77 13.81 12.99 -2.19
N LEU A 78 12.82 13.79 -1.82
CA LEU A 78 12.14 14.77 -2.66
C LEU A 78 12.75 16.13 -2.34
N GLY A 79 13.49 16.70 -3.29
CA GLY A 79 14.07 18.04 -3.15
C GLY A 79 13.05 19.15 -3.37
N SER A 80 13.34 20.34 -2.83
CA SER A 80 12.61 21.58 -3.17
C SER A 80 11.09 21.52 -2.92
N VAL A 81 10.66 20.75 -1.92
CA VAL A 81 9.24 20.73 -1.52
C VAL A 81 8.94 22.05 -0.80
N PRO A 82 7.95 22.85 -1.24
CA PRO A 82 7.56 24.07 -0.54
C PRO A 82 7.04 23.78 0.86
N ALA A 83 7.02 24.78 1.74
CA ALA A 83 6.40 24.62 3.04
C ALA A 83 4.90 24.34 2.90
N GLY A 84 4.38 23.35 3.62
CA GLY A 84 2.98 22.93 3.50
C GLY A 84 2.70 21.57 4.13
N THR A 85 1.44 21.13 3.98
CA THR A 85 1.00 19.79 4.41
C THR A 85 0.61 18.98 3.19
N TYR A 86 1.17 17.78 3.07
CA TYR A 86 1.08 16.97 1.87
C TYR A 86 0.51 15.58 2.13
N THR A 87 0.03 14.97 1.05
CA THR A 87 -0.18 13.54 0.93
C THR A 87 0.94 12.96 0.07
N LEU A 88 1.62 11.93 0.58
CA LEU A 88 2.59 11.16 -0.19
C LEU A 88 1.95 9.87 -0.68
N VAL A 89 2.06 9.60 -1.97
CA VAL A 89 1.58 8.38 -2.61
C VAL A 89 2.78 7.55 -3.05
N PHE A 90 2.85 6.32 -2.57
CA PHE A 90 3.94 5.37 -2.86
C PHE A 90 3.41 4.28 -3.78
N SER A 91 3.99 4.16 -4.97
CA SER A 91 3.52 3.21 -5.97
C SER A 91 4.66 2.56 -6.76
N ARG A 92 4.43 1.31 -7.16
CA ARG A 92 5.25 0.57 -8.12
C ARG A 92 4.39 -0.52 -8.74
N PRO A 93 4.47 -0.79 -10.05
CA PRO A 93 3.74 -1.89 -10.67
C PRO A 93 3.95 -3.22 -9.92
N GLY A 94 2.87 -3.97 -9.71
CA GLY A 94 2.85 -5.22 -8.96
C GLY A 94 2.83 -5.08 -7.44
N LEU A 95 2.79 -3.86 -6.89
CA LEU A 95 2.59 -3.60 -5.47
C LEU A 95 1.25 -2.90 -5.21
N SER A 96 0.70 -3.09 -4.02
CA SER A 96 -0.35 -2.21 -3.49
C SER A 96 0.18 -0.79 -3.32
N THR A 97 -0.67 0.21 -3.53
CA THR A 97 -0.35 1.62 -3.24
C THR A 97 -0.43 1.88 -1.73
N PHE A 98 0.52 2.66 -1.20
CA PHE A 98 0.47 3.20 0.17
C PHE A 98 0.25 4.71 0.11
N VAL A 99 -0.63 5.24 0.98
CA VAL A 99 -0.96 6.67 1.03
C VAL A 99 -0.70 7.20 2.44
N LEU A 100 0.24 8.12 2.56
CA LEU A 100 0.56 8.80 3.82
C LEU A 100 0.00 10.22 3.77
N ARG A 101 -0.97 10.51 4.64
CA ARG A 101 -1.61 11.82 4.73
C ARG A 101 -1.02 12.64 5.88
N GLY A 102 -1.18 13.96 5.81
CA GLY A 102 -0.80 14.86 6.90
C GLY A 102 0.70 15.07 7.06
N VAL A 103 1.49 14.89 5.99
CA VAL A 103 2.94 15.10 6.04
C VAL A 103 3.23 16.60 6.09
N ALA A 104 3.55 17.11 7.27
CA ALA A 104 3.92 18.51 7.47
C ALA A 104 5.39 18.76 7.06
N HIS A 105 5.59 19.76 6.22
CA HIS A 105 6.90 20.32 5.87
C HIS A 105 6.94 21.79 6.31
N PRO A 106 7.36 22.09 7.55
CA PRO A 106 7.20 23.42 8.15
C PRO A 106 8.25 24.45 7.71
N GLN A 107 9.34 24.07 7.02
CA GLN A 107 10.44 24.97 6.67
C GLN A 107 10.89 24.74 5.23
N SER A 108 10.86 25.77 4.38
CA SER A 108 11.35 25.68 2.99
C SER A 108 12.86 25.42 2.86
N ASN A 109 13.59 25.50 3.98
CA ASN A 109 15.06 25.49 4.01
C ASN A 109 15.64 24.27 4.76
N GLY A 110 14.81 23.31 5.16
CA GLY A 110 15.23 22.12 5.90
C GLY A 110 14.78 20.83 5.23
N LEU A 111 15.36 19.70 5.62
CA LEU A 111 14.92 18.37 5.22
C LEU A 111 13.98 17.78 6.28
N THR A 112 12.72 17.57 5.96
CA THR A 112 11.80 16.77 6.78
C THR A 112 12.13 15.30 6.61
N ARG A 113 12.52 14.63 7.71
CA ARG A 113 12.69 13.17 7.75
C ARG A 113 11.41 12.53 8.26
N LEU A 114 10.83 11.63 7.46
CA LEU A 114 9.70 10.84 7.92
C LEU A 114 10.12 9.93 9.09
N PRO A 115 9.24 9.73 10.09
CA PRO A 115 9.62 9.11 11.37
C PRO A 115 9.81 7.59 11.29
N GLU A 116 9.36 6.94 10.22
CA GLU A 116 9.38 5.48 10.11
C GLU A 116 9.65 5.00 8.67
N THR A 117 9.89 3.70 8.55
CA THR A 117 9.97 3.00 7.26
C THR A 117 8.58 2.52 6.87
N TYR A 118 8.06 3.01 5.74
CA TYR A 118 6.73 2.62 5.26
C TYR A 118 6.78 1.34 4.44
N ALA A 119 5.80 0.45 4.66
CA ALA A 119 5.77 -0.85 4.02
C ALA A 119 4.82 -0.85 2.82
N LEU A 120 5.28 -1.41 1.70
CA LEU A 120 4.43 -1.78 0.56
C LEU A 120 4.40 -3.31 0.46
N LEU A 121 3.25 -3.85 0.13
CA LEU A 121 3.09 -5.28 -0.15
C LEU A 121 2.91 -5.53 -1.64
N GLN A 122 3.34 -6.70 -2.09
CA GLN A 122 2.92 -7.25 -3.38
C GLN A 122 1.41 -7.19 -3.49
N GLU A 123 0.92 -6.76 -4.65
CA GLU A 123 -0.51 -6.60 -4.88
C GLU A 123 -1.24 -7.94 -4.57
N PRO A 124 -2.32 -7.90 -3.78
CA PRO A 124 -3.14 -9.08 -3.51
C PRO A 124 -3.70 -9.67 -4.80
N GLU A 125 -3.86 -10.99 -4.85
CA GLU A 125 -4.54 -11.66 -5.97
C GLU A 125 -6.06 -11.67 -5.79
N LEU A 126 -6.54 -11.45 -4.57
CA LEU A 126 -7.95 -11.33 -4.23
C LEU A 126 -8.53 -10.07 -4.86
N ARG A 127 -9.58 -10.22 -5.67
CA ARG A 127 -10.29 -9.12 -6.33
C ARG A 127 -11.73 -9.05 -5.86
N ALA A 128 -12.23 -7.85 -5.63
CA ALA A 128 -13.66 -7.58 -5.48
C ALA A 128 -14.26 -7.40 -6.88
N THR A 129 -15.10 -8.33 -7.32
CA THR A 129 -15.65 -8.34 -8.69
C THR A 129 -17.01 -7.67 -8.79
N SER A 130 -17.71 -7.55 -7.67
CA SER A 130 -18.96 -6.82 -7.58
C SER A 130 -19.13 -6.21 -6.21
N LEU A 131 -19.92 -5.16 -6.13
CA LEU A 131 -20.43 -4.60 -4.90
C LEU A 131 -21.90 -4.27 -5.15
N ARG A 132 -22.75 -4.52 -4.15
CA ARG A 132 -24.15 -4.13 -4.13
C ARG A 132 -24.43 -3.50 -2.78
N ALA A 133 -25.18 -2.40 -2.78
CA ALA A 133 -25.70 -1.79 -1.57
C ALA A 133 -27.23 -1.90 -1.57
N THR A 134 -27.81 -2.26 -0.43
CA THR A 134 -29.27 -2.38 -0.28
C THR A 134 -29.70 -1.71 1.02
N ASN A 135 -30.39 -0.58 0.86
CA ASN A 135 -31.04 0.12 1.97
C ASN A 135 -32.18 -0.72 2.53
N SER A 136 -32.18 -0.93 3.83
CA SER A 136 -33.24 -1.63 4.56
C SER A 136 -33.86 -0.67 5.58
N PRO A 137 -35.20 -0.53 5.57
CA PRO A 137 -35.88 0.30 6.56
C PRO A 137 -35.76 -0.31 7.96
N ALA A 138 -36.03 0.50 8.98
CA ALA A 138 -36.19 0.00 10.34
C ALA A 138 -37.33 -1.04 10.40
N GLY A 139 -37.01 -2.26 10.85
CA GLY A 139 -38.01 -3.24 11.27
C GLY A 139 -38.67 -2.85 12.60
N ALA A 140 -39.60 -3.67 13.10
CA ALA A 140 -40.21 -3.44 14.40
C ALA A 140 -39.14 -3.43 15.51
N GLY A 141 -38.81 -2.24 16.03
CA GLY A 141 -37.78 -2.03 17.04
C GLY A 141 -36.33 -1.98 16.54
N GLY A 142 -36.10 -2.00 15.22
CA GLY A 142 -34.77 -1.94 14.61
C GLY A 142 -34.36 -0.54 14.15
N LEU A 143 -33.08 -0.35 13.83
CA LEU A 143 -32.57 0.83 13.12
C LEU A 143 -32.56 0.56 11.61
N PRO A 144 -32.69 1.60 10.75
CA PRO A 144 -32.41 1.44 9.33
C PRO A 144 -30.92 1.13 9.13
N PHE A 145 -30.60 0.34 8.11
CA PHE A 145 -29.22 -0.05 7.78
C PHE A 145 -29.02 -0.21 6.28
N VAL A 146 -27.76 -0.25 5.85
CA VAL A 146 -27.38 -0.62 4.48
C VAL A 146 -26.67 -1.96 4.52
N THR A 147 -27.11 -2.91 3.69
CA THR A 147 -26.38 -4.15 3.47
C THR A 147 -25.47 -4.01 2.26
N PHE A 148 -24.18 -4.23 2.46
CA PHE A 148 -23.18 -4.34 1.42
C PHE A 148 -22.91 -5.80 1.11
N ALA A 149 -23.05 -6.19 -0.16
CA ALA A 149 -22.73 -7.53 -0.64
C ALA A 149 -21.64 -7.44 -1.70
N THR A 150 -20.53 -8.18 -1.53
CA THR A 150 -19.43 -8.20 -2.50
C THR A 150 -19.18 -9.61 -3.04
N GLY A 151 -18.99 -9.71 -4.36
CA GLY A 151 -18.46 -10.90 -5.00
C GLY A 151 -16.93 -10.86 -5.05
N ARG A 152 -16.28 -12.02 -5.03
CA ARG A 152 -14.82 -12.14 -5.23
C ARG A 152 -14.41 -13.07 -6.35
N THR A 153 -13.18 -12.87 -6.81
CA THR A 153 -12.36 -13.89 -7.48
C THR A 153 -10.99 -13.96 -6.80
N SER A 154 -10.48 -15.17 -6.64
CA SER A 154 -9.12 -15.46 -6.16
C SER A 154 -8.62 -16.71 -6.87
N PRO A 155 -7.37 -16.74 -7.34
CA PRO A 155 -6.76 -17.97 -7.85
C PRO A 155 -6.53 -19.00 -6.72
N GLN A 156 -6.51 -18.58 -5.45
CA GLN A 156 -6.42 -19.48 -4.30
C GLN A 156 -7.81 -19.75 -3.68
N PRO A 157 -8.32 -20.99 -3.72
CA PRO A 157 -9.69 -21.33 -3.32
C PRO A 157 -9.95 -21.33 -1.80
N THR A 158 -8.92 -21.28 -0.94
CA THR A 158 -9.06 -21.52 0.51
C THR A 158 -8.59 -20.39 1.42
N SER A 159 -8.23 -19.21 0.88
CA SER A 159 -7.85 -18.08 1.74
C SER A 159 -9.08 -17.36 2.27
N ASN A 160 -9.15 -17.13 3.59
CA ASN A 160 -10.02 -16.10 4.15
C ASN A 160 -9.82 -14.80 3.36
N GLY A 161 -10.91 -14.26 2.82
CA GLY A 161 -10.85 -13.05 2.00
C GLY A 161 -11.09 -11.84 2.88
N SER A 162 -10.16 -10.90 2.89
CA SER A 162 -10.38 -9.59 3.50
C SER A 162 -10.69 -8.58 2.41
N TYR A 163 -11.58 -7.66 2.70
CA TYR A 163 -11.92 -6.54 1.85
C TYR A 163 -11.73 -5.25 2.61
N VAL A 164 -11.47 -4.18 1.88
CA VAL A 164 -11.66 -2.83 2.39
C VAL A 164 -12.77 -2.18 1.56
N LEU A 165 -13.77 -1.64 2.24
CA LEU A 165 -14.76 -0.76 1.65
C LEU A 165 -14.31 0.67 1.91
N TYR A 166 -14.23 1.46 0.85
CA TYR A 166 -13.98 2.89 0.92
C TYR A 166 -15.28 3.65 0.68
N PHE A 167 -15.49 4.72 1.44
CA PHE A 167 -16.71 5.53 1.37
C PHE A 167 -16.39 7.00 1.07
N SER A 168 -17.28 7.64 0.32
CA SER A 168 -17.27 9.08 0.06
C SER A 168 -18.70 9.59 -0.17
N THR A 169 -18.86 10.91 -0.21
CA THR A 169 -20.07 11.60 -0.72
C THR A 169 -19.97 11.93 -2.21
N THR A 170 -18.88 11.54 -2.86
CA THR A 170 -18.60 11.75 -4.29
C THR A 170 -18.47 10.43 -5.04
N PRO A 171 -18.90 10.36 -6.32
CA PRO A 171 -18.89 9.12 -7.11
C PRO A 171 -17.49 8.64 -7.53
N ASP A 172 -16.46 9.48 -7.41
CA ASP A 172 -15.06 9.15 -7.70
C ASP A 172 -14.34 8.44 -6.53
N VAL A 173 -15.10 7.85 -5.60
CA VAL A 173 -14.58 7.15 -4.42
C VAL A 173 -13.55 6.07 -4.79
N SER A 174 -12.41 6.10 -4.11
CA SER A 174 -11.29 5.18 -4.29
C SER A 174 -10.43 5.15 -3.02
N PHE A 175 -9.41 4.31 -2.96
CA PHE A 175 -8.44 4.36 -1.86
C PHE A 175 -7.73 5.72 -1.71
N LEU A 176 -7.73 6.55 -2.76
CA LEU A 176 -7.08 7.87 -2.79
C LEU A 176 -8.04 9.02 -2.43
N THR A 177 -9.31 8.92 -2.78
CA THR A 177 -10.32 9.99 -2.67
C THR A 177 -11.31 9.78 -1.52
N ALA A 178 -11.36 8.58 -0.95
CA ALA A 178 -12.28 8.26 0.12
C ALA A 178 -12.01 9.06 1.40
N THR A 179 -13.09 9.35 2.12
CA THR A 179 -13.07 10.04 3.41
C THR A 179 -13.00 9.08 4.58
N SER A 180 -13.37 7.82 4.36
CA SER A 180 -13.39 6.77 5.38
C SER A 180 -13.26 5.40 4.75
N ALA A 181 -12.88 4.41 5.56
CA ALA A 181 -12.70 3.04 5.13
C ALA A 181 -13.07 2.05 6.23
N ILE A 182 -13.58 0.89 5.84
CA ILE A 182 -13.92 -0.22 6.75
C ILE A 182 -13.24 -1.48 6.23
N ILE A 183 -12.50 -2.14 7.11
CA ILE A 183 -11.90 -3.45 6.83
C ILE A 183 -12.90 -4.53 7.23
N LEU A 184 -13.25 -5.37 6.28
CA LEU A 184 -14.23 -6.43 6.43
C LEU A 184 -13.58 -7.78 6.18
N VAL A 185 -13.70 -8.70 7.13
CA VAL A 185 -13.14 -10.04 7.02
C VAL A 185 -14.26 -11.02 6.69
N SER A 186 -14.07 -11.85 5.66
CA SER A 186 -14.95 -12.96 5.34
C SER A 186 -14.35 -14.27 5.87
N SER A 187 -15.13 -15.03 6.64
CA SER A 187 -14.73 -16.30 7.25
C SER A 187 -15.09 -17.53 6.41
N ALA A 188 -15.49 -17.36 5.15
CA ALA A 188 -15.96 -18.48 4.35
C ALA A 188 -14.82 -19.31 3.75
N SER A 189 -14.65 -20.51 4.30
CA SER A 189 -13.93 -21.64 3.75
C SER A 189 -14.77 -22.38 2.71
N SER A 190 -14.96 -21.80 1.53
CA SER A 190 -15.57 -22.53 0.41
C SER A 190 -14.62 -22.56 -0.78
N ALA A 191 -14.38 -23.76 -1.30
CA ALA A 191 -13.46 -24.05 -2.41
C ALA A 191 -13.93 -23.53 -3.78
N THR A 192 -14.98 -22.71 -3.84
CA THR A 192 -15.53 -22.16 -5.07
C THR A 192 -15.01 -20.76 -5.35
N THR A 193 -14.78 -20.45 -6.64
CA THR A 193 -14.20 -19.19 -7.12
C THR A 193 -15.12 -17.97 -6.96
N THR A 194 -16.41 -18.17 -6.67
CA THR A 194 -17.40 -17.12 -6.44
C THR A 194 -18.01 -17.26 -5.04
N HIS A 195 -17.77 -16.25 -4.20
CA HIS A 195 -18.36 -16.14 -2.87
C HIS A 195 -18.96 -14.74 -2.69
N SER A 196 -20.08 -14.66 -1.97
CA SER A 196 -20.71 -13.39 -1.60
C SER A 196 -20.53 -13.18 -0.11
N SER A 197 -19.91 -12.08 0.27
CA SER A 197 -19.84 -11.65 1.67
C SER A 197 -20.78 -10.48 1.89
N THR A 198 -21.55 -10.51 2.98
CA THR A 198 -22.58 -9.52 3.29
C THR A 198 -22.35 -8.88 4.64
N TRP A 199 -22.45 -7.56 4.72
CA TRP A 199 -22.33 -6.80 5.97
C TRP A 199 -23.44 -5.76 6.03
N SER A 200 -24.16 -5.74 7.14
CA SER A 200 -25.19 -4.73 7.40
C SER A 200 -24.59 -3.68 8.33
N LEU A 201 -24.68 -2.41 7.93
CA LEU A 201 -24.14 -1.28 8.67
C LEU A 201 -25.26 -0.27 8.94
N ASP A 202 -25.52 0.00 10.21
CA ASP A 202 -26.37 1.13 10.60
C ASP A 202 -25.58 2.46 10.58
N ARG A 203 -26.29 3.57 10.84
CA ARG A 203 -25.67 4.91 10.86
C ARG A 203 -24.59 5.05 11.94
N ALA A 204 -24.79 4.47 13.11
CA ALA A 204 -23.84 4.57 14.22
C ALA A 204 -22.56 3.79 13.89
N GLU A 205 -22.67 2.64 13.25
CA GLU A 205 -21.53 1.86 12.77
C GLU A 205 -20.74 2.61 11.70
N LEU A 206 -21.40 3.17 10.69
CA LEU A 206 -20.74 4.01 9.68
C LEU A 206 -20.00 5.20 10.32
N ALA A 207 -20.63 5.85 11.30
CA ALA A 207 -20.03 6.96 12.03
C ALA A 207 -18.80 6.54 12.84
N ARG A 208 -18.78 5.33 13.43
CA ARG A 208 -17.61 4.79 14.15
C ARG A 208 -16.39 4.60 13.24
N TYR A 209 -16.60 4.44 11.94
CA TYR A 209 -15.54 4.38 10.94
C TYR A 209 -15.27 5.71 10.23
N GLY A 210 -15.83 6.81 10.75
CA GLY A 210 -15.60 8.16 10.24
C GLY A 210 -16.49 8.59 9.07
N PHE A 211 -17.45 7.76 8.65
CA PHE A 211 -18.42 8.15 7.63
C PHE A 211 -19.65 8.78 8.28
N THR A 212 -19.66 10.11 8.41
CA THR A 212 -20.68 10.86 9.17
C THR A 212 -21.56 11.82 8.35
N PRO A 213 -21.97 11.54 7.10
CA PRO A 213 -22.95 12.40 6.44
C PRO A 213 -24.32 12.34 7.14
N ALA A 214 -25.20 13.28 6.82
CA ALA A 214 -26.56 13.29 7.34
C ALA A 214 -27.38 12.11 6.79
N SER A 215 -28.30 11.56 7.58
CA SER A 215 -29.29 10.58 7.10
C SER A 215 -30.03 11.13 5.87
N GLY A 216 -30.34 10.26 4.90
CA GLY A 216 -30.91 10.65 3.61
C GLY A 216 -29.91 11.14 2.57
N THR A 217 -28.64 11.41 2.94
CA THR A 217 -27.60 11.80 1.98
C THR A 217 -27.18 10.62 1.10
N THR A 218 -26.92 10.85 -0.17
CA THR A 218 -26.31 9.85 -1.05
C THR A 218 -24.85 9.63 -0.67
N GLY A 219 -24.51 8.41 -0.24
CA GLY A 219 -23.14 7.93 -0.11
C GLY A 219 -22.72 7.09 -1.31
N TYR A 220 -21.42 6.98 -1.52
CA TYR A 220 -20.81 6.11 -2.51
C TYR A 220 -19.83 5.17 -1.82
N ALA A 221 -19.81 3.91 -2.27
CA ALA A 221 -18.93 2.89 -1.76
C ALA A 221 -18.25 2.12 -2.89
N VAL A 222 -17.04 1.66 -2.63
CA VAL A 222 -16.27 0.79 -3.53
C VAL A 222 -15.50 -0.22 -2.70
N ALA A 223 -15.42 -1.46 -3.18
CA ALA A 223 -14.73 -2.54 -2.51
C ALA A 223 -13.43 -2.88 -3.23
N TYR A 224 -12.41 -3.19 -2.44
CA TYR A 224 -11.13 -3.72 -2.90
C TYR A 224 -10.86 -5.02 -2.15
N GLY A 225 -10.45 -6.06 -2.87
CA GLY A 225 -9.86 -7.23 -2.21
C GLY A 225 -8.52 -6.82 -1.60
N MET A 226 -8.22 -7.31 -0.40
CA MET A 226 -6.96 -6.97 0.28
C MET A 226 -6.32 -8.20 0.92
N GLN A 227 -5.02 -8.11 1.15
CA GLN A 227 -4.29 -9.12 1.90
C GLN A 227 -3.18 -8.47 2.71
N GLY A 228 -3.17 -8.79 4.01
CA GLY A 228 -2.22 -8.20 4.94
C GLY A 228 -2.55 -6.74 5.28
N MET A 229 -1.95 -6.30 6.38
CA MET A 229 -2.01 -4.93 6.85
C MET A 229 -0.64 -4.57 7.43
N THR A 230 -0.23 -3.32 7.26
CA THR A 230 0.99 -2.81 7.90
C THR A 230 0.66 -1.68 8.85
N PRO A 231 1.15 -1.73 10.09
CA PRO A 231 0.97 -0.62 11.01
C PRO A 231 1.78 0.59 10.52
N TYR A 232 1.22 1.78 10.70
CA TYR A 232 1.93 3.05 10.53
C TYR A 232 1.41 4.07 11.55
N THR A 233 2.18 5.12 11.82
CA THR A 233 1.71 6.26 12.59
C THR A 233 1.00 7.24 11.67
N ASP A 234 -0.28 7.46 11.91
CA ASP A 234 -1.01 8.55 11.27
C ASP A 234 -0.43 9.89 11.73
N LEU A 235 0.09 10.70 10.79
CA LEU A 235 0.81 11.92 11.14
C LEU A 235 -0.11 13.07 11.56
N ALA A 236 -1.41 12.98 11.28
CA ALA A 236 -2.38 14.00 11.72
C ALA A 236 -2.82 13.77 13.16
N THR A 237 -2.94 12.51 13.58
CA THR A 237 -3.48 12.12 14.90
C THR A 237 -2.44 11.55 15.86
N GLY A 238 -1.29 11.13 15.37
CA GLY A 238 -0.26 10.41 16.13
C GLY A 238 -0.64 8.96 16.49
N GLN A 239 -1.81 8.49 16.07
CA GLN A 239 -2.31 7.16 16.39
C GLN A 239 -1.62 6.09 15.54
N LYS A 240 -1.41 4.91 16.12
CA LYS A 240 -1.04 3.73 15.34
C LYS A 240 -2.28 3.18 14.65
N VAL A 241 -2.22 3.14 13.33
CA VAL A 241 -3.30 2.66 12.46
C VAL A 241 -2.74 1.59 11.51
N HIS A 242 -3.62 0.84 10.87
CA HIS A 242 -3.25 -0.22 9.93
C HIS A 242 -3.63 0.18 8.52
N TRP A 243 -2.65 0.21 7.61
CA TRP A 243 -2.92 0.38 6.20
C TRP A 243 -3.38 -0.94 5.60
N PRO A 244 -4.59 -1.01 4.99
CA PRO A 244 -4.97 -2.15 4.18
C PRO A 244 -4.16 -2.11 2.89
N HIS A 245 -3.67 -3.26 2.41
CA HIS A 245 -3.03 -3.35 1.10
C HIS A 245 -4.05 -3.85 0.07
N PRO A 246 -4.79 -2.97 -0.62
CA PRO A 246 -5.79 -3.39 -1.60
C PRO A 246 -5.15 -3.83 -2.94
N ASN A 247 -5.81 -4.76 -3.62
CA ASN A 247 -5.65 -5.01 -5.05
C ASN A 247 -6.10 -3.78 -5.83
N LEU A 248 -5.33 -3.27 -6.79
CA LEU A 248 -5.61 -1.98 -7.42
C LEU A 248 -6.77 -2.01 -8.42
N THR A 249 -7.41 -3.15 -8.63
CA THR A 249 -8.62 -3.31 -9.44
C THR A 249 -9.85 -3.39 -8.52
N PRO A 250 -10.61 -2.29 -8.38
CA PRO A 250 -11.78 -2.25 -7.51
C PRO A 250 -13.00 -2.95 -8.11
N SER A 251 -14.01 -3.16 -7.26
CA SER A 251 -15.39 -3.36 -7.73
C SER A 251 -15.90 -2.10 -8.46
N PRO A 252 -17.03 -2.20 -9.19
CA PRO A 252 -17.79 -1.01 -9.54
C PRO A 252 -18.16 -0.20 -8.29
N VAL A 253 -18.23 1.13 -8.44
CA VAL A 253 -18.77 2.03 -7.41
C VAL A 253 -20.27 1.83 -7.33
N VAL A 254 -20.81 1.79 -6.11
CA VAL A 254 -22.25 1.80 -5.84
C VAL A 254 -22.64 3.03 -5.04
N SER A 255 -23.85 3.54 -5.26
CA SER A 255 -24.46 4.52 -4.38
C SER A 255 -25.40 3.85 -3.37
N PHE A 256 -25.64 4.53 -2.25
CA PHE A 256 -26.61 4.15 -1.23
C PHE A 256 -27.12 5.39 -0.52
N THR A 257 -28.26 5.28 0.16
CA THR A 257 -28.77 6.36 1.01
C THR A 257 -28.24 6.17 2.43
N MET A 258 -27.71 7.21 3.06
CA MET A 258 -27.30 7.14 4.45
C MET A 258 -28.51 6.78 5.34
N PRO A 259 -28.47 5.72 6.17
CA PRO A 259 -29.55 5.35 7.07
C PRO A 259 -29.91 6.47 8.06
#